data_AF-A0A2A4HXK9-F1
#
_entry.id   AF-A0A2A4HXK9-F1
#
_cell.length_a   1.000
_cell.length_b   1.000
_cell.length_c   1.000
_cell.angle_alpha   90.00
_cell.angle_beta   90.00
_cell.angle_gamma   90.00
#
_symmetry.space_group_name_H-M   'P 1'
#
loop_
_entity.id
_entity.type
_entity.pdbx_description
1 polymer ?
#
loop_
_entity_poly.entity_id
_entity_poly.type
_entity_poly.pdbx_seq_one_letter_code
_entity_poly.pdbx_strand_id
1 'polypeptide(L)'
;MAAIEAEGHKMLFPELYRGDLAKRGGVRFYATSGRYLLDHVDRITPLLRTASGKRADLHSMRTSGGGALEDLRAKQIHVNDIMGHARKGTGPRNYNKAWFAKGGAAILEKRLVLMCEATPNVTAHLARAPLALLPLEERSRTGSSVGCASRKKA
;
A
#
# COMPACT_ATOMS: atom_id res chain seq x y z
N MET A 1 2.65 -6.41 18.91
CA MET A 1 3.92 -6.42 18.15
C MET A 1 5.00 -7.28 18.82
N ALA A 2 5.03 -7.37 20.16
CA ALA A 2 6.02 -8.16 20.92
C ALA A 2 6.33 -9.57 20.40
N ALA A 3 5.33 -10.34 19.94
CA ALA A 3 5.55 -11.69 19.41
C ALA A 3 6.45 -11.72 18.15
N ILE A 4 6.34 -10.72 17.28
CA ILE A 4 7.12 -10.63 16.03
C ILE A 4 8.51 -10.04 16.27
N GLU A 5 8.60 -9.09 17.20
CA GLU A 5 9.87 -8.55 17.66
C GLU A 5 10.71 -9.66 18.35
N ALA A 6 10.06 -10.58 19.08
CA ALA A 6 10.70 -11.75 19.67
C ALA A 6 11.23 -12.76 18.63
N GLU A 7 10.63 -12.83 17.44
CA GLU A 7 11.15 -13.58 16.28
C GLU A 7 12.30 -12.85 15.56
N GLY A 8 12.74 -11.69 16.07
CA GLY A 8 13.80 -10.88 15.47
C GLY A 8 13.35 -10.04 14.27
N HIS A 9 12.04 -9.98 14.00
CA HIS A 9 11.50 -9.23 12.88
C HIS A 9 11.23 -7.77 13.27
N LYS A 10 11.82 -6.85 12.51
CA LYS A 10 11.64 -5.39 12.66
C LYS A 10 10.57 -4.80 11.73
N MET A 11 10.02 -5.62 10.83
CA MET A 11 9.03 -5.22 9.83
C MET A 11 7.62 -5.58 10.31
N LEU A 12 6.62 -4.77 9.95
CA LEU A 12 5.20 -5.06 10.26
C LEU A 12 4.65 -6.29 9.52
N PHE A 13 5.20 -6.60 8.35
CA PHE A 13 4.74 -7.70 7.48
C PHE A 13 5.92 -8.55 6.94
N PRO A 14 6.69 -9.22 7.81
CA PRO A 14 7.85 -10.02 7.41
C PRO A 14 7.47 -11.18 6.46
N GLU A 15 6.24 -11.70 6.54
CA GLU A 15 5.69 -12.73 5.64
C GLU A 15 5.76 -12.36 4.17
N LEU A 16 5.72 -11.06 3.85
CA LEU A 16 5.74 -10.60 2.47
C LEU A 16 7.14 -10.67 1.84
N TYR A 17 8.18 -10.81 2.65
CA TYR A 17 9.57 -10.63 2.22
C TYR A 17 10.48 -11.83 2.52
N ARG A 18 9.92 -12.99 2.87
CA ARG A 18 10.72 -14.19 3.11
C ARG A 18 11.58 -14.59 1.90
N GLY A 19 12.78 -15.09 2.18
CA GLY A 19 13.81 -15.40 1.18
C GLY A 19 13.41 -16.51 0.20
N ASP A 20 12.57 -17.45 0.65
CA ASP A 20 12.07 -18.61 -0.11
C ASP A 20 10.91 -18.27 -1.07
N LEU A 21 10.41 -17.03 -1.07
CA LEU A 21 9.28 -16.64 -1.91
C LEU A 21 9.74 -16.20 -3.30
N ALA A 22 9.14 -16.81 -4.34
CA ALA A 22 9.34 -16.40 -5.73
C ALA A 22 8.79 -14.99 -6.04
N LYS A 23 7.75 -14.55 -5.32
CA LYS A 23 7.18 -13.20 -5.41
C LYS A 23 7.17 -12.59 -4.01
N ARG A 24 7.75 -11.39 -3.86
CA ARG A 24 7.90 -10.67 -2.58
C ARG A 24 7.14 -9.34 -2.59
N GLY A 25 6.92 -8.77 -1.41
CA GLY A 25 6.32 -7.47 -1.18
C GLY A 25 4.89 -7.35 -1.72
N GLY A 26 4.62 -6.27 -2.45
CA GLY A 26 3.27 -5.92 -2.91
C GLY A 26 2.61 -6.97 -3.80
N VAL A 27 3.37 -7.71 -4.61
CA VAL A 27 2.83 -8.77 -5.46
C VAL A 27 2.32 -9.94 -4.62
N ARG A 28 3.07 -10.33 -3.59
CA ARG A 28 2.64 -11.35 -2.63
C ARG A 28 1.43 -10.86 -1.84
N PHE A 29 1.48 -9.62 -1.34
CA PHE A 29 0.37 -9.01 -0.60
C PHE A 29 -0.93 -9.04 -1.39
N TYR A 30 -0.89 -8.61 -2.66
CA TYR A 30 -2.07 -8.65 -3.52
C TYR A 30 -2.59 -10.07 -3.71
N ALA A 31 -1.69 -11.03 -3.94
CA ALA A 31 -2.06 -12.43 -4.16
C ALA A 31 -2.62 -13.12 -2.90
N THR A 32 -2.21 -12.71 -1.69
CA THR A 32 -2.46 -13.46 -0.44
C THR A 32 -3.36 -12.79 0.57
N SER A 33 -3.42 -11.46 0.62
CA SER A 33 -4.18 -10.74 1.67
C SER A 33 -5.07 -9.67 1.05
N GLY A 34 -4.56 -8.91 0.08
CA GLY A 34 -5.28 -7.81 -0.53
C GLY A 34 -6.61 -8.21 -1.16
N ARG A 35 -6.65 -9.33 -1.89
CA ARG A 35 -7.90 -9.80 -2.53
C ARG A 35 -8.93 -10.30 -1.51
N TYR A 36 -8.48 -10.97 -0.45
CA TYR A 36 -9.34 -11.48 0.61
C TYR A 36 -9.92 -10.35 1.47
N LEU A 37 -9.12 -9.33 1.76
CA LEU A 37 -9.59 -8.11 2.42
C LEU A 37 -10.70 -7.44 1.60
N LEU A 38 -10.47 -7.23 0.30
CA LEU A 38 -11.48 -6.65 -0.59
C LEU A 38 -12.74 -7.52 -0.67
N ASP A 39 -12.60 -8.84 -0.74
CA ASP A 39 -13.74 -9.77 -0.76
C ASP A 39 -14.55 -9.69 0.55
N HIS A 40 -13.87 -9.60 1.69
CA HIS A 40 -14.52 -9.47 3.00
C HIS A 40 -15.25 -8.14 3.14
N VAL A 41 -14.62 -7.03 2.75
CA VAL A 41 -15.24 -5.70 2.77
C VAL A 41 -16.43 -5.65 1.82
N ASP A 42 -16.28 -6.09 0.56
CA ASP A 42 -17.35 -6.09 -0.47
C ASP A 42 -18.58 -6.90 -0.03
N ARG A 43 -18.40 -7.90 0.84
CA ARG A 43 -19.50 -8.68 1.44
C ARG A 43 -20.28 -7.90 2.50
N ILE A 44 -19.61 -7.04 3.27
CA ILE A 44 -20.23 -6.27 4.37
C ILE A 44 -20.77 -4.93 3.83
N THR A 45 -19.99 -4.29 2.95
CA THR A 45 -20.28 -3.00 2.33
C THR A 45 -19.90 -3.11 0.86
N PRO A 46 -20.88 -3.24 -0.05
CA PRO A 46 -20.62 -3.41 -1.47
C PRO A 46 -19.72 -2.31 -2.01
N LEU A 47 -18.60 -2.71 -2.61
CA LEU A 47 -17.67 -1.77 -3.22
C LEU A 47 -18.24 -1.21 -4.51
N LEU A 48 -17.92 0.05 -4.79
CA LEU A 48 -18.30 0.73 -6.04
C LEU A 48 -17.82 -0.08 -7.25
N ARG A 49 -18.66 -0.10 -8.30
CA ARG A 49 -18.39 -0.80 -9.56
C ARG A 49 -18.47 0.16 -10.73
N THR A 50 -17.60 -0.03 -11.72
CA THR A 50 -17.71 0.63 -13.01
C THR A 50 -18.93 0.13 -13.78
N ALA A 51 -19.29 0.80 -14.88
CA ALA A 51 -20.33 0.32 -15.80
C ALA A 51 -20.05 -1.10 -16.35
N SER A 52 -18.77 -1.48 -16.48
CA SER A 52 -18.35 -2.83 -16.87
C SER A 52 -18.37 -3.86 -15.72
N GLY A 53 -18.86 -3.48 -14.54
CA GLY A 53 -18.94 -4.35 -13.35
C GLY A 53 -17.63 -4.54 -12.59
N LYS A 54 -16.53 -3.86 -13.00
CA LYS A 54 -15.24 -3.92 -12.30
C LYS A 54 -15.37 -3.20 -10.97
N ARG A 55 -15.16 -3.93 -9.87
CA ARG A 55 -15.13 -3.36 -8.52
C ARG A 55 -13.88 -2.51 -8.27
N ALA A 56 -14.01 -1.53 -7.39
CA ALA A 56 -12.87 -0.82 -6.83
C ALA A 56 -11.91 -1.79 -6.14
N ASP A 57 -10.62 -1.62 -6.37
CA ASP A 57 -9.57 -2.46 -5.81
C ASP A 57 -8.40 -1.63 -5.25
N LEU A 58 -7.32 -2.30 -4.82
CA LEU A 58 -6.12 -1.63 -4.31
C LEU A 58 -5.50 -0.66 -5.34
N HIS A 59 -5.65 -0.93 -6.64
CA HIS A 59 -5.18 -0.03 -7.68
C HIS A 59 -6.10 1.18 -7.82
N SER A 60 -7.42 1.01 -7.73
CA SER A 60 -8.37 2.12 -7.64
C SER A 60 -8.06 3.05 -6.46
N MET A 61 -7.75 2.49 -5.28
CA MET A 61 -7.36 3.29 -4.11
C MET A 61 -6.04 4.03 -4.34
N ARG A 62 -5.04 3.37 -4.94
CA ARG A 62 -3.79 4.02 -5.34
C ARG A 62 -4.05 5.20 -6.27
N THR A 63 -4.84 5.01 -7.33
CA THR A 63 -5.17 6.07 -8.28
C THR A 63 -5.92 7.23 -7.63
N SER A 64 -6.88 6.94 -6.74
CA SER A 64 -7.59 7.98 -5.98
C SER A 64 -6.65 8.80 -5.08
N GLY A 65 -5.72 8.15 -4.38
CA GLY A 65 -4.70 8.86 -3.61
C GLY A 65 -3.75 9.70 -4.48
N GLY A 66 -3.47 9.25 -5.70
CA GLY A 66 -2.74 10.04 -6.70
C GLY A 66 -3.45 11.34 -7.06
N GLY A 67 -4.77 11.28 -7.28
CA GLY A 67 -5.59 12.47 -7.56
C GLY A 67 -5.53 13.52 -6.45
N ALA A 68 -5.58 13.09 -5.19
CA ALA A 68 -5.45 14.01 -4.06
C ALA A 68 -4.11 14.78 -4.05
N LEU A 69 -3.03 14.19 -4.56
CA LEU A 69 -1.73 14.86 -4.70
C LEU A 69 -1.71 15.86 -5.88
N GLU A 70 -2.49 15.61 -6.93
CA GLU A 70 -2.62 16.52 -8.09
C GLU A 70 -3.37 17.79 -7.69
N ASP A 71 -4.40 17.68 -6.84
CA ASP A 71 -5.18 18.80 -6.32
C ASP A 71 -4.32 19.81 -5.55
N LEU A 72 -3.27 19.34 -4.85
CA LEU A 72 -2.30 20.20 -4.17
C LEU A 72 -1.27 20.88 -5.11
N ARG A 73 -1.41 20.73 -6.43
CA ARG A 73 -0.44 21.23 -7.42
C ARG A 73 0.99 20.76 -7.14
N ALA A 74 1.13 19.57 -6.57
CA ALA A 74 2.43 18.98 -6.29
C ALA A 74 3.23 18.85 -7.59
N LYS A 75 4.54 19.10 -7.53
CA LYS A 75 5.41 18.87 -8.70
C LYS A 75 5.29 17.40 -9.12
N GLN A 76 5.10 17.14 -10.42
CA GLN A 76 4.92 15.79 -10.95
C GLN A 76 6.02 14.80 -10.52
N ILE A 77 7.26 15.29 -10.35
CA ILE A 77 8.36 14.45 -9.85
C ILE A 77 8.12 13.95 -8.42
N HIS A 78 7.45 14.73 -7.57
CA HIS A 78 7.10 14.36 -6.20
C HIS A 78 5.97 13.35 -6.19
N VAL A 79 4.95 13.58 -7.01
CA VAL A 79 3.86 12.63 -7.25
C VAL A 79 4.43 11.30 -7.74
N ASN A 80 5.32 11.33 -8.74
CA ASN A 80 5.94 10.12 -9.26
C ASN A 80 6.81 9.40 -8.21
N ASP A 81 7.57 10.14 -7.40
CA ASP A 81 8.36 9.54 -6.31
C ASP A 81 7.44 8.84 -5.28
N ILE A 82 6.33 9.47 -4.85
CA ILE A 82 5.36 8.92 -3.89
C ILE A 82 4.61 7.72 -4.50
N MET A 83 4.15 7.88 -5.74
CA MET A 83 3.42 6.87 -6.50
C MET A 83 4.34 5.83 -7.14
N GLY A 84 5.63 5.81 -6.81
CA GLY A 84 6.60 4.84 -7.34
C GLY A 84 6.64 4.73 -8.86
N HIS A 85 6.25 5.79 -9.57
CA HIS A 85 6.27 5.85 -11.02
C HIS A 85 7.67 6.20 -11.51
N ALA A 86 8.03 5.66 -12.68
CA ALA A 86 9.25 6.07 -13.35
C ALA A 86 9.21 7.58 -13.61
N ARG A 87 10.31 8.28 -13.30
CA ARG A 87 10.45 9.70 -13.60
C ARG A 87 10.44 9.89 -15.12
N LYS A 88 9.65 10.85 -15.62
CA LYS A 88 9.54 11.17 -17.06
C LYS A 88 10.50 12.31 -17.42
N GLY A 89 11.17 12.20 -18.57
CA GLY A 89 12.10 13.21 -19.11
C GLY A 89 13.54 13.12 -18.60
N THR A 90 14.47 13.75 -19.33
CA THR A 90 15.91 13.70 -19.08
C THR A 90 16.31 14.40 -17.77
N GLY A 91 15.72 15.57 -17.49
CA GLY A 91 15.90 16.34 -16.25
C GLY A 91 15.70 15.50 -14.98
N PRO A 92 14.47 15.03 -14.71
CA PRO A 92 14.15 14.22 -13.54
C PRO A 92 14.92 12.91 -13.41
N ARG A 93 15.24 12.24 -14.54
CA ARG A 93 15.95 10.95 -14.55
C ARG A 93 17.45 11.09 -14.30
N ASN A 94 18.11 12.02 -15.00
CA ASN A 94 19.57 12.05 -15.08
C ASN A 94 20.19 13.19 -14.24
N TYR A 95 19.50 14.32 -14.12
CA TYR A 95 20.05 15.54 -13.53
C TYR A 95 19.54 15.84 -12.12
N ASN A 96 18.47 15.18 -11.65
CA ASN A 96 18.02 15.36 -10.28
C ASN A 96 18.97 14.66 -9.30
N LYS A 97 19.96 15.41 -8.81
CA LYS A 97 20.92 15.01 -7.78
C LYS A 97 20.48 15.41 -6.36
N ALA A 98 19.22 15.80 -6.16
CA ALA A 98 18.73 16.26 -4.85
C ALA A 98 18.98 15.24 -3.74
N TRP A 99 18.91 13.94 -4.06
CA TRP A 99 19.19 12.87 -3.09
C TRP A 99 20.64 12.94 -2.55
N PHE A 100 21.60 13.21 -3.43
CA PHE A 100 23.01 13.35 -3.05
C PHE A 100 23.28 14.68 -2.33
N ALA A 101 22.63 15.76 -2.78
CA ALA A 101 22.87 17.09 -2.22
C ALA A 101 22.18 17.34 -0.88
N LYS A 102 20.96 16.82 -0.69
CA LYS A 102 20.11 17.09 0.49
C LYS A 102 20.00 15.91 1.45
N GLY A 103 20.43 14.72 1.01
CA GLY A 103 20.25 13.47 1.74
C GLY A 103 18.83 12.90 1.61
N GLY A 104 18.73 11.57 1.75
CA GLY A 104 17.47 10.85 1.63
C GLY A 104 16.43 11.22 2.68
N ALA A 105 16.86 11.43 3.94
CA ALA A 105 15.96 11.75 5.05
C ALA A 105 15.15 13.03 4.80
N ALA A 106 15.82 14.13 4.43
CA ALA A 106 15.16 15.41 4.16
C ALA A 106 14.21 15.34 2.95
N ILE A 107 14.50 14.48 1.96
CA ILE A 107 13.58 14.25 0.83
C ILE A 107 12.36 13.48 1.30
N LEU A 108 12.54 12.40 2.05
CA LEU A 108 11.46 11.57 2.57
C LEU A 108 10.53 12.37 3.48
N GLU A 109 11.08 13.22 4.34
CA GLU A 109 10.31 14.13 5.19
C GLU A 109 9.43 15.07 4.36
N LYS A 110 9.97 15.71 3.32
CA LYS A 110 9.18 16.55 2.41
C LYS A 110 8.08 15.78 1.67
N ARG A 111 8.31 14.52 1.33
CA ARG A 111 7.28 13.67 0.72
C ARG A 111 6.20 13.30 1.74
N LEU A 112 6.60 13.00 2.97
CA LEU A 112 5.67 12.70 4.05
C LEU A 112 4.74 13.88 4.32
N VAL A 113 5.27 15.10 4.44
CA VAL A 113 4.45 16.32 4.61
C VAL A 113 3.42 16.45 3.49
N LEU A 114 3.85 16.32 2.24
CA LEU A 114 2.94 16.40 1.09
C LEU A 114 1.85 15.31 1.14
N MET A 115 2.20 14.08 1.53
CA MET A 115 1.22 13.00 1.67
C MET A 115 0.20 13.28 2.79
N CYS A 116 0.67 13.82 3.92
CA CYS A 116 -0.17 14.18 5.06
C CYS A 116 -1.12 15.34 4.75
N GLU A 117 -0.67 16.33 3.98
CA GLU A 117 -1.50 17.45 3.53
C GLU A 117 -2.54 17.00 2.48
N ALA A 118 -2.14 16.14 1.54
CA ALA A 118 -3.02 15.70 0.45
C ALA A 118 -4.09 14.72 0.90
N THR A 119 -3.76 13.84 1.85
CA THR A 119 -4.62 12.70 2.17
C THR A 119 -5.52 13.02 3.35
N PRO A 120 -6.84 13.16 3.16
CA PRO A 120 -7.75 13.39 4.27
C PRO A 120 -7.73 12.18 5.22
N ASN A 121 -7.52 12.42 6.51
CA ASN A 121 -7.60 11.37 7.52
C ASN A 121 -9.07 11.10 7.89
N VAL A 122 -9.75 10.35 7.03
CA VAL A 122 -11.16 9.96 7.24
C VAL A 122 -11.35 9.07 8.47
N THR A 123 -10.29 8.48 9.01
CA THR A 123 -10.31 7.60 10.19
C THR A 123 -9.95 8.32 11.51
N ALA A 124 -9.79 9.65 11.50
CA ALA A 124 -9.36 10.40 12.69
C ALA A 124 -10.29 10.23 13.91
N HIS A 125 -11.56 9.92 13.66
CA HIS A 125 -12.58 9.69 14.68
C HIS A 125 -12.55 8.28 15.28
N LEU A 126 -11.77 7.35 14.71
CA LEU A 126 -11.70 5.98 15.19
C LEU A 126 -10.63 5.83 16.27
N ALA A 127 -10.97 5.13 17.35
CA ALA A 127 -9.99 4.72 18.34
C ALA A 127 -9.00 3.73 17.71
N ARG A 128 -7.71 3.93 17.94
CA ARG A 128 -6.68 3.00 17.46
C ARG A 128 -6.84 1.66 18.19
N ALA A 129 -7.15 0.61 17.44
CA ALA A 129 -7.11 -0.74 17.97
C ALA A 129 -5.65 -1.19 18.13
N PRO A 130 -5.27 -1.82 19.26
CA PRO A 130 -3.95 -2.40 19.40
C PRO A 130 -3.77 -3.53 18.39
N LEU A 131 -2.64 -3.52 17.67
CA LEU A 131 -2.29 -4.60 16.74
C LEU A 131 -1.75 -5.80 17.52
N ALA A 132 -2.62 -6.78 17.74
CA ALA A 132 -2.25 -8.12 18.17
C ALA A 132 -1.81 -8.93 16.94
N LEU A 133 -0.49 -9.11 16.81
CA LEU A 133 0.10 -9.91 15.75
C LEU A 133 0.49 -11.26 16.35
N LEU A 134 -0.01 -12.34 15.74
CA LEU A 134 0.43 -13.70 16.05
C LEU A 134 1.84 -13.96 15.49
N PRO A 135 2.58 -14.92 16.08
CA PRO A 135 3.76 -15.54 15.48
C PRO A 135 3.55 -15.87 14.00
N LEU A 136 4.60 -15.78 13.18
CA LEU A 136 4.46 -15.92 11.73
C LEU A 136 3.85 -17.26 11.31
N GLU A 137 4.23 -18.33 12.02
CA GLU A 137 3.75 -19.70 11.84
C GLU A 137 2.24 -19.84 12.12
N GLU A 138 1.70 -19.02 13.03
CA GLU A 138 0.30 -19.09 13.50
C GLU A 138 -0.65 -18.17 12.72
N ARG A 139 -0.13 -17.34 11.81
CA ARG A 139 -0.97 -16.47 10.98
C ARG A 139 -1.72 -17.29 9.94
N SER A 140 -3.02 -17.08 9.88
CA SER A 140 -3.85 -17.67 8.82
C SER A 140 -3.31 -17.30 7.43
N ARG A 141 -3.08 -18.30 6.60
CA ARG A 141 -2.57 -18.17 5.23
C ARG A 141 -3.70 -18.18 4.17
N THR A 142 -4.96 -18.29 4.61
CA THR A 142 -6.11 -18.54 3.74
C THR A 142 -7.40 -17.97 4.32
N GLY A 143 -8.22 -17.37 3.45
CA GLY A 143 -9.60 -17.07 3.82
C GLY A 143 -10.35 -16.26 2.77
N SER A 144 -10.96 -16.92 1.77
CA SER A 144 -12.01 -16.25 0.97
C SER A 144 -13.39 -16.74 1.34
N SER A 145 -14.31 -15.79 1.32
CA SER A 145 -15.73 -16.04 1.18
C SER A 145 -16.03 -16.82 -0.11
N VAL A 146 -17.08 -17.64 -0.05
CA VAL A 146 -17.59 -18.44 -1.17
C VAL A 146 -18.05 -17.51 -2.30
N GLY A 147 -17.72 -17.85 -3.56
CA GLY A 147 -18.12 -17.08 -4.75
C GLY A 147 -17.24 -15.87 -5.13
N CYS A 148 -16.22 -15.55 -4.31
CA CYS A 148 -15.45 -14.31 -4.46
C CYS A 148 -14.24 -14.40 -5.41
N ALA A 149 -13.68 -13.24 -5.77
CA ALA A 149 -12.70 -13.14 -6.86
C ALA A 149 -11.35 -13.81 -6.54
N SER A 150 -10.99 -13.89 -5.25
CA SER A 150 -9.79 -14.61 -4.79
C SER A 150 -9.86 -16.12 -5.07
N ARG A 151 -11.04 -16.75 -5.03
CA ARG A 151 -11.25 -18.17 -5.39
C ARG A 151 -11.16 -18.46 -6.89
N LYS A 152 -11.61 -17.52 -7.74
CA LYS A 152 -11.67 -17.73 -9.21
C LYS A 152 -10.31 -17.70 -9.92
N LYS A 153 -9.22 -17.35 -9.21
CA LYS A 153 -7.86 -17.23 -9.76
C LYS A 153 -6.81 -17.89 -8.86
N ALA A 154 -7.26 -18.76 -7.94
CA ALA A 154 -6.36 -19.61 -7.15
C ALA A 154 -5.95 -20.82 -7.99
#